data_AF-A0A3M1BLV1-F1
#
_entry.id   AF-A0A3M1BLV1-F1
#
_cell.length_a   1.000
_cell.length_b   1.000
_cell.length_c   1.000
_cell.angle_alpha   90.00
_cell.angle_beta   90.00
_cell.angle_gamma   90.00
#
_symmetry.space_group_name_H-M   'P 1'
#
loop_
_entity.id
_entity.type
_entity.pdbx_description
1 polymer ?
#
loop_
_entity_poly.entity_id
_entity_poly.type
_entity_poly.pdbx_seq_one_letter_code
_entity_poly.pdbx_strand_id
1 'polypeptide(L)'
;MRIFSFFAILFLLSQVSQAQRLEAFSEGQNKYLEELKTYMTASKNSKMEDLYETFEKNVKSGVFSPEEVEQTRLTGNLMLGLRMTANPYFTRYLEVLTVIKNAENGAERFASWHQVLDSMLVNVENRKVKPVSDFLEFSFNFFDKNAIDYSKVGTTWLADATDYKLVFEEKEPRLIYDELNLIATRKEDSIVIKNTSGVFYPFEQIWRGKGGVVTWERFGLDPEVHAELGAYEIETKKSLYEVQEAKMHYPLFFGNKPVEGKFADKLVSQNLATGGSYPRFESKEELIEIRNIGEGIGLKAGFRLEGTTVYGFGNG
;
A
#
# COMPACT_ATOMS: atom_id res chain seq x y z
N MET A 1 64.76 -2.08 -59.35
CA MET A 1 65.22 -2.01 -57.95
C MET A 1 64.37 -0.98 -57.23
N ARG A 2 63.48 -1.49 -56.35
CA ARG A 2 62.84 -0.89 -55.17
C ARG A 2 62.17 0.50 -55.27
N ILE A 3 60.83 0.39 -55.25
CA ILE A 3 59.77 1.33 -54.86
C ILE A 3 60.05 1.98 -53.49
N PHE A 4 59.97 3.31 -53.41
CA PHE A 4 59.78 4.09 -52.17
C PHE A 4 58.26 4.32 -52.02
N SER A 5 57.57 3.77 -51.01
CA SER A 5 57.34 4.36 -49.66
C SER A 5 56.78 5.80 -49.74
N PHE A 6 55.67 6.20 -49.12
CA PHE A 6 55.08 5.73 -47.86
C PHE A 6 53.63 6.22 -47.74
N PHE A 7 52.85 5.42 -47.01
CA PHE A 7 51.47 5.57 -46.56
C PHE A 7 51.02 7.01 -46.18
N ALA A 8 49.92 7.47 -46.77
CA ALA A 8 49.12 8.56 -46.21
C ALA A 8 48.24 7.99 -45.08
N ILE A 9 48.64 8.25 -43.84
CA ILE A 9 47.84 7.94 -42.65
C ILE A 9 46.74 9.01 -42.56
N LEU A 10 45.51 8.64 -42.90
CA LEU A 10 44.31 9.41 -42.55
C LEU A 10 44.04 9.22 -41.05
N PHE A 11 44.52 10.15 -40.23
CA PHE A 11 44.08 10.31 -38.85
C PHE A 11 42.75 11.09 -38.83
N LEU A 12 41.83 10.61 -37.99
CA LEU A 12 40.79 11.35 -37.27
C LEU A 12 39.55 11.84 -38.04
N LEU A 13 38.45 11.13 -37.82
CA LEU A 13 37.38 11.60 -36.94
C LEU A 13 36.36 10.47 -36.75
N SER A 14 36.69 9.50 -35.89
CA SER A 14 35.65 8.73 -35.23
C SER A 14 34.98 9.70 -34.24
N GLN A 15 33.95 10.39 -34.72
CA GLN A 15 32.91 10.99 -33.88
C GLN A 15 32.24 9.84 -33.14
N VAL A 16 32.88 9.38 -32.07
CA VAL A 16 32.21 8.62 -31.04
C VAL A 16 31.28 9.63 -30.40
N SER A 17 30.04 9.71 -30.88
CA SER A 17 28.93 10.24 -30.10
C SER A 17 28.83 9.37 -28.85
N GLN A 18 29.65 9.67 -27.84
CA GLN A 18 29.28 9.38 -26.48
C GLN A 18 28.03 10.22 -26.25
N ALA A 19 26.86 9.59 -26.34
CA ALA A 19 25.68 10.16 -25.72
C ALA A 19 26.05 10.39 -24.26
N GLN A 20 26.38 11.63 -23.91
CA GLN A 20 26.70 11.99 -22.54
C GLN A 20 25.47 11.63 -21.71
N ARG A 21 25.72 10.92 -20.61
CA ARG A 21 24.67 10.53 -19.68
C ARG A 21 24.00 11.81 -19.17
N LEU A 22 22.67 11.86 -19.24
CA LEU A 22 21.91 12.96 -18.66
C LEU A 22 22.11 12.96 -17.13
N GLU A 23 22.81 13.98 -16.62
CA GLU A 23 23.11 14.11 -15.19
C GLU A 23 22.04 14.92 -14.45
N ALA A 24 21.47 15.92 -15.12
CA ALA A 24 20.36 16.72 -14.63
C ALA A 24 19.56 17.28 -15.80
N PHE A 25 18.27 17.46 -15.59
CA PHE A 25 17.37 18.24 -16.42
C PHE A 25 17.62 19.74 -16.25
N SER A 26 17.67 20.44 -17.36
CA SER A 26 17.83 21.90 -17.43
C SER A 26 16.59 22.63 -16.91
N GLU A 27 16.78 23.81 -16.33
CA GLU A 27 15.70 24.72 -15.95
C GLU A 27 14.84 25.14 -17.16
N GLY A 28 13.56 25.42 -16.87
CA GLY A 28 12.58 25.87 -17.84
C GLY A 28 11.73 24.72 -18.41
N GLN A 29 10.40 24.88 -18.32
CA GLN A 29 9.42 23.86 -18.67
C GLN A 29 9.61 23.24 -20.06
N ASN A 30 9.77 24.05 -21.11
CA ASN A 30 9.88 23.51 -22.47
C ASN A 30 11.14 22.65 -22.64
N LYS A 31 12.27 23.11 -22.08
CA LYS A 31 13.54 22.40 -22.17
C LYS A 31 13.51 21.11 -21.35
N TYR A 32 12.91 21.17 -20.16
CA TYR A 32 12.67 19.98 -19.34
C TYR A 32 11.83 18.92 -20.08
N LEU A 33 10.72 19.32 -20.70
CA LEU A 33 9.87 18.40 -21.46
C LEU A 33 10.62 17.76 -22.63
N GLU A 34 11.38 18.54 -23.41
CA GLU A 34 12.20 18.01 -24.52
C GLU A 34 13.26 17.01 -24.05
N GLU A 35 13.96 17.31 -22.95
CA GLU A 35 14.97 16.42 -22.36
C GLU A 35 14.32 15.15 -21.78
N LEU A 36 13.19 15.29 -21.08
CA LEU A 36 12.43 14.16 -20.56
C LEU A 36 11.88 13.27 -21.68
N LYS A 37 11.41 13.86 -22.79
CA LYS A 37 11.00 13.12 -23.99
C LYS A 37 12.13 12.25 -24.51
N THR A 38 13.29 12.86 -24.70
CA THR A 38 14.48 12.18 -25.21
C THR A 38 14.88 11.04 -24.28
N TYR A 39 14.82 11.28 -22.97
CA TYR A 39 15.17 10.31 -21.95
C TYR A 39 14.19 9.11 -21.91
N MET A 40 12.88 9.37 -21.94
CA MET A 40 11.85 8.33 -21.88
C MET A 40 11.74 7.51 -23.17
N THR A 41 11.98 8.13 -24.33
CA THR A 41 11.79 7.49 -25.65
C THR A 41 13.06 6.88 -26.23
N ALA A 42 14.21 7.02 -25.57
CA ALA A 42 15.50 6.49 -26.02
C ALA A 42 15.48 4.98 -26.36
N SER A 43 14.64 4.20 -25.68
CA SER A 43 14.50 2.75 -25.91
C SER A 43 13.56 2.36 -27.06
N LYS A 44 12.82 3.32 -27.65
CA LYS A 44 11.76 3.10 -28.64
C LYS A 44 10.65 2.15 -28.18
N ASN A 45 10.38 2.14 -26.86
CA ASN A 45 9.30 1.37 -26.28
C ASN A 45 8.00 2.18 -26.37
N SER A 46 7.03 1.68 -27.14
CA SER A 46 5.77 2.40 -27.39
C SER A 46 5.02 2.76 -26.11
N LYS A 47 5.04 1.91 -25.07
CA LYS A 47 4.36 2.22 -23.80
C LYS A 47 4.99 3.41 -23.07
N MET A 48 6.31 3.57 -23.19
CA MET A 48 7.01 4.71 -22.59
C MET A 48 6.79 5.99 -23.39
N GLU A 49 6.69 5.88 -24.72
CA GLU A 49 6.28 6.97 -25.60
C GLU A 49 4.88 7.45 -25.26
N ASP A 50 3.89 6.55 -25.20
CA ASP A 50 2.50 6.86 -24.85
C ASP A 50 2.38 7.51 -23.47
N LEU A 51 3.12 7.00 -22.48
CA LEU A 51 3.15 7.54 -21.12
C LEU A 51 3.72 8.96 -21.09
N TYR A 52 4.84 9.20 -21.79
CA TYR A 52 5.42 10.54 -21.91
C TYR A 52 4.46 11.50 -22.62
N GLU A 53 3.85 11.08 -23.74
CA GLU A 53 2.92 11.93 -24.49
C GLU A 53 1.70 12.31 -23.65
N THR A 54 1.20 11.38 -22.83
CA THR A 54 0.13 11.65 -21.86
C THR A 54 0.56 12.69 -20.84
N PHE A 55 1.75 12.54 -20.25
CA PHE A 55 2.31 13.51 -19.31
C PHE A 55 2.48 14.90 -19.95
N GLU A 56 3.10 14.97 -21.14
CA GLU A 56 3.33 16.22 -21.87
C GLU A 56 2.01 16.92 -22.20
N LYS A 57 0.99 16.18 -22.64
CA LYS A 57 -0.34 16.70 -22.90
C LYS A 57 -0.95 17.30 -21.64
N ASN A 58 -0.88 16.61 -20.51
CA ASN A 58 -1.42 17.08 -19.24
C ASN A 58 -0.72 18.36 -18.76
N VAL A 59 0.60 18.46 -18.93
CA VAL A 59 1.35 19.69 -18.65
C VAL A 59 0.88 20.83 -19.56
N LYS A 60 0.80 20.59 -20.88
CA LYS A 60 0.37 21.61 -21.85
C LYS A 60 -1.10 22.06 -21.67
N SER A 61 -1.96 21.19 -21.15
CA SER A 61 -3.35 21.53 -20.84
C SER A 61 -3.56 22.17 -19.46
N GLY A 62 -2.48 22.41 -18.70
CA GLY A 62 -2.55 23.06 -17.39
C GLY A 62 -3.05 22.16 -16.25
N VAL A 63 -3.05 20.84 -16.42
CA VAL A 63 -3.34 19.90 -15.31
C VAL A 63 -2.27 20.02 -14.23
N PHE A 64 -1.02 20.22 -14.65
CA PHE A 64 0.10 20.57 -13.78
C PHE A 64 0.34 22.08 -13.85
N SER A 65 0.42 22.72 -12.69
CA SER A 65 0.89 24.09 -12.54
C SER A 65 2.39 24.21 -12.87
N PRO A 66 2.90 25.40 -13.22
CA PRO A 66 4.33 25.61 -13.43
C PRO A 66 5.19 25.17 -12.23
N GLU A 67 4.70 25.38 -11.01
CA GLU A 67 5.36 24.97 -9.78
C GLU A 67 5.42 23.45 -9.64
N GLU A 68 4.34 22.74 -9.98
CA GLU A 68 4.32 21.27 -10.01
C GLU A 68 5.26 20.74 -11.09
N VAL A 69 5.31 21.34 -12.28
CA VAL A 69 6.26 20.93 -13.33
C VAL A 69 7.70 21.11 -12.85
N GLU A 70 8.01 22.24 -12.20
CA GLU A 70 9.33 22.47 -11.63
C GLU A 70 9.66 21.46 -10.53
N GLN A 71 8.71 21.14 -9.65
CA GLN A 71 8.86 20.07 -8.67
C GLN A 71 9.18 18.73 -9.34
N THR A 72 8.49 18.37 -10.43
CA THR A 72 8.77 17.10 -11.13
C THR A 72 10.18 17.06 -11.73
N ARG A 73 10.70 18.21 -12.18
CA ARG A 73 12.06 18.35 -12.69
C ARG A 73 13.09 18.16 -11.57
N LEU A 74 12.87 18.80 -10.42
CA LEU A 74 13.76 18.71 -9.26
C LEU A 74 13.81 17.27 -8.71
N THR A 75 12.67 16.61 -8.54
CA THR A 75 12.59 15.20 -8.16
C THR A 75 13.27 14.31 -9.21
N GLY A 76 13.08 14.59 -10.50
CA GLY A 76 13.78 13.90 -11.59
C GLY A 76 15.31 14.00 -11.47
N ASN A 77 15.84 15.15 -11.06
CA ASN A 77 17.28 15.34 -10.84
C ASN A 77 17.81 14.50 -9.67
N LEU A 78 17.05 14.39 -8.57
CA LEU A 78 17.39 13.49 -7.47
C LEU A 78 17.47 12.03 -7.95
N MET A 79 16.51 11.60 -8.76
CA MET A 79 16.48 10.25 -9.36
C MET A 79 17.67 10.01 -10.31
N LEU A 80 18.01 10.97 -11.18
CA LEU A 80 19.17 10.89 -12.08
C LEU A 80 20.50 10.80 -11.30
N GLY A 81 20.63 11.56 -10.20
CA GLY A 81 21.77 11.51 -9.29
C GLY A 81 21.99 10.12 -8.69
N LEU A 82 20.89 9.42 -8.39
CA LEU A 82 20.88 8.03 -7.92
C LEU A 82 21.00 6.97 -9.03
N ARG A 83 21.17 7.41 -10.29
CA ARG A 83 21.27 6.54 -11.48
C ARG A 83 20.00 5.73 -11.76
N MET A 84 18.85 6.23 -11.34
CA MET A 84 17.56 5.61 -11.66
C MET A 84 17.29 5.80 -13.15
N THR A 85 17.14 4.69 -13.88
CA THR A 85 16.90 4.63 -15.32
C THR A 85 15.47 4.99 -15.72
N ALA A 86 15.25 5.30 -17.00
CA ALA A 86 13.92 5.61 -17.55
C ALA A 86 12.88 4.51 -17.21
N ASN A 87 13.21 3.24 -17.45
CA ASN A 87 12.45 2.07 -17.02
C ASN A 87 13.30 1.29 -15.99
N PRO A 88 12.76 0.86 -14.83
CA PRO A 88 11.36 1.01 -14.39
C PRO A 88 11.02 2.32 -13.68
N TYR A 89 12.03 3.12 -13.33
CA TYR A 89 11.84 4.14 -12.29
C TYR A 89 11.07 5.37 -12.75
N PHE A 90 11.50 6.05 -13.82
CA PHE A 90 10.75 7.21 -14.33
C PHE A 90 9.40 6.81 -14.90
N THR A 91 9.29 5.63 -15.51
CA THR A 91 8.00 5.05 -15.92
C THR A 91 7.05 4.99 -14.73
N ARG A 92 7.44 4.35 -13.63
CA ARG A 92 6.56 4.25 -12.45
C ARG A 92 6.28 5.62 -11.84
N TYR A 93 7.26 6.51 -11.79
CA TYR A 93 7.09 7.87 -11.31
C TYR A 93 6.02 8.64 -12.10
N LEU A 94 6.09 8.67 -13.44
CA LEU A 94 5.09 9.35 -14.28
C LEU A 94 3.70 8.71 -14.21
N GLU A 95 3.62 7.39 -14.02
CA GLU A 95 2.36 6.69 -13.75
C GLU A 95 1.74 7.17 -12.43
N VAL A 96 2.54 7.30 -11.36
CA VAL A 96 2.08 7.84 -10.07
C VAL A 96 1.57 9.28 -10.21
N LEU A 97 2.31 10.15 -10.92
CA LEU A 97 1.85 11.52 -11.17
C LEU A 97 0.50 11.56 -11.88
N THR A 98 0.28 10.66 -12.83
CA THR A 98 -0.96 10.57 -13.59
C THR A 98 -2.13 10.20 -12.69
N VAL A 99 -1.98 9.17 -11.84
CA VAL A 99 -3.06 8.74 -10.93
C VAL A 99 -3.34 9.76 -9.83
N ILE A 100 -2.31 10.45 -9.31
CA ILE A 100 -2.48 11.52 -8.33
C ILE A 100 -3.31 12.68 -8.91
N LYS A 101 -2.97 13.15 -10.12
CA LYS A 101 -3.64 14.31 -10.71
C LYS A 101 -5.03 14.01 -11.24
N ASN A 102 -5.36 12.75 -11.49
CA ASN A 102 -6.70 12.31 -11.85
C ASN A 102 -7.62 12.15 -10.62
N ALA A 103 -7.07 12.12 -9.41
CA ALA A 103 -7.84 11.97 -8.19
C ALA A 103 -8.32 13.32 -7.62
N GLU A 104 -9.34 13.25 -6.76
CA GLU A 104 -9.75 14.39 -5.93
C GLU A 104 -8.59 14.89 -5.07
N ASN A 105 -8.53 16.20 -4.83
CA ASN A 105 -7.45 16.88 -4.11
C ASN A 105 -6.05 16.61 -4.69
N GLY A 106 -5.94 16.36 -6.01
CA GLY A 106 -4.70 15.97 -6.66
C GLY A 106 -3.52 16.92 -6.44
N ALA A 107 -3.75 18.24 -6.28
CA ALA A 107 -2.68 19.20 -5.99
C ALA A 107 -2.10 19.04 -4.57
N GLU A 108 -2.95 18.86 -3.57
CA GLU A 108 -2.52 18.61 -2.19
C GLU A 108 -1.80 17.26 -2.09
N ARG A 109 -2.39 16.21 -2.68
CA ARG A 109 -1.80 14.87 -2.74
C ARG A 109 -0.44 14.88 -3.44
N PHE A 110 -0.31 15.63 -4.53
CA PHE A 110 0.95 15.82 -5.23
C PHE A 110 2.01 16.43 -4.31
N ALA A 111 1.67 17.50 -3.59
CA ALA A 111 2.61 18.19 -2.70
C ALA A 111 3.05 17.30 -1.52
N SER A 112 2.10 16.70 -0.80
CA SER A 112 2.40 15.84 0.36
C SER A 112 3.19 14.59 -0.05
N TRP A 113 2.86 14.01 -1.19
CA TRP A 113 3.57 12.83 -1.70
C TRP A 113 5.00 13.14 -2.15
N HIS A 114 5.23 14.26 -2.85
CA HIS A 114 6.58 14.68 -3.22
C HIS A 114 7.45 14.97 -2.01
N GLN A 115 6.89 15.56 -0.96
CA GLN A 115 7.64 15.78 0.29
C GLN A 115 8.21 14.46 0.84
N VAL A 116 7.44 13.38 0.82
CA VAL A 116 7.88 12.05 1.26
C VAL A 116 8.87 11.44 0.27
N LEU A 117 8.55 11.46 -1.03
CA LEU A 117 9.43 10.90 -2.07
C LEU A 117 10.80 11.57 -2.10
N ASP A 118 10.86 12.90 -2.06
CA ASP A 118 12.11 13.66 -2.08
C ASP A 118 12.92 13.40 -0.80
N SER A 119 12.25 13.35 0.36
CA SER A 119 12.90 12.98 1.62
C SER A 119 13.51 11.58 1.52
N MET A 120 12.81 10.63 0.91
CA MET A 120 13.34 9.29 0.66
C MET A 120 14.54 9.30 -0.29
N LEU A 121 14.47 10.04 -1.40
CA LEU A 121 15.55 10.14 -2.39
C LEU A 121 16.83 10.75 -1.79
N VAL A 122 16.70 11.81 -0.98
CA VAL A 122 17.84 12.47 -0.31
C VAL A 122 18.48 11.56 0.76
N ASN A 123 17.68 10.70 1.40
CA ASN A 123 18.15 9.80 2.45
C ASN A 123 18.55 8.40 1.94
N VAL A 124 18.72 8.19 0.63
CA VAL A 124 19.19 6.91 0.10
C VAL A 124 20.63 6.62 0.52
N GLU A 125 20.80 5.57 1.32
CA GLU A 125 22.11 5.10 1.75
C GLU A 125 22.66 4.03 0.79
N ASN A 126 23.99 4.03 0.58
CA ASN A 126 24.69 3.01 -0.21
C ASN A 126 24.16 2.82 -1.64
N ARG A 127 23.50 3.85 -2.21
CA ARG A 127 22.82 3.78 -3.52
C ARG A 127 21.77 2.67 -3.62
N LYS A 128 21.21 2.22 -2.49
CA LYS A 128 20.16 1.21 -2.47
C LYS A 128 18.83 1.88 -2.79
N VAL A 129 18.49 1.94 -4.08
CA VAL A 129 17.25 2.58 -4.58
C VAL A 129 16.01 1.68 -4.46
N LYS A 130 16.15 0.43 -4.03
CA LYS A 130 15.04 -0.52 -3.89
C LYS A 130 13.89 0.02 -3.01
N PRO A 131 14.14 0.61 -1.82
CA PRO A 131 13.06 1.16 -0.99
C PRO A 131 12.27 2.27 -1.72
N VAL A 132 12.95 3.10 -2.51
CA VAL A 132 12.30 4.12 -3.35
C VAL A 132 11.44 3.46 -4.43
N SER A 133 11.96 2.43 -5.09
CA SER A 133 11.22 1.66 -6.09
C SER A 133 9.96 1.01 -5.49
N ASP A 134 10.08 0.41 -4.31
CA ASP A 134 8.97 -0.24 -3.61
C ASP A 134 7.92 0.81 -3.18
N PHE A 135 8.36 2.00 -2.75
CA PHE A 135 7.46 3.10 -2.44
C PHE A 135 6.74 3.68 -3.66
N LEU A 136 7.40 3.78 -4.82
CA LEU A 136 6.76 4.17 -6.07
C LEU A 136 5.68 3.15 -6.49
N GLU A 137 5.94 1.86 -6.30
CA GLU A 137 4.96 0.79 -6.55
C GLU A 137 3.77 0.86 -5.58
N PHE A 138 4.05 1.03 -4.27
CA PHE A 138 3.03 1.28 -3.26
C PHE A 138 2.17 2.49 -3.65
N SER A 139 2.81 3.61 -4.00
CA SER A 139 2.12 4.86 -4.33
C SER A 139 1.16 4.68 -5.50
N PHE A 140 1.59 3.99 -6.56
CA PHE A 140 0.73 3.73 -7.71
C PHE A 140 -0.53 2.97 -7.28
N ASN A 141 -0.37 1.87 -6.55
CA ASN A 141 -1.50 1.05 -6.10
C ASN A 141 -2.39 1.78 -5.08
N PHE A 142 -1.79 2.59 -4.22
CA PHE A 142 -2.50 3.39 -3.24
C PHE A 142 -3.40 4.43 -3.91
N PHE A 143 -2.85 5.25 -4.81
CA PHE A 143 -3.62 6.30 -5.48
C PHE A 143 -4.60 5.77 -6.54
N ASP A 144 -4.28 4.65 -7.20
CA ASP A 144 -5.15 4.06 -8.24
C ASP A 144 -6.28 3.20 -7.66
N LYS A 145 -6.04 2.54 -6.51
CA LYS A 145 -6.93 1.48 -6.00
C LYS A 145 -7.36 1.66 -4.54
N ASN A 146 -6.89 2.71 -3.86
CA ASN A 146 -6.97 2.85 -2.41
C ASN A 146 -6.35 1.64 -1.67
N ALA A 147 -5.37 0.96 -2.29
CA ALA A 147 -4.75 -0.23 -1.74
C ALA A 147 -3.49 0.13 -0.94
N ILE A 148 -3.49 -0.15 0.36
CA ILE A 148 -2.28 -0.02 1.19
C ILE A 148 -1.31 -1.18 0.92
N ASP A 149 -1.84 -2.34 0.53
CA ASP A 149 -1.08 -3.46 0.00
C ASP A 149 -1.89 -4.15 -1.11
N TYR A 150 -1.30 -4.25 -2.30
CA TYR A 150 -1.97 -4.81 -3.47
C TYR A 150 -1.34 -6.13 -3.89
N SER A 151 -2.18 -7.13 -4.13
CA SER A 151 -1.76 -8.39 -4.73
C SER A 151 -2.76 -8.87 -5.77
N LYS A 152 -2.26 -9.18 -6.97
CA LYS A 152 -3.07 -9.75 -8.05
C LYS A 152 -3.63 -11.15 -7.72
N VAL A 153 -2.90 -11.94 -6.94
CA VAL A 153 -3.23 -13.35 -6.63
C VAL A 153 -3.39 -13.63 -5.13
N GLY A 154 -2.78 -12.78 -4.30
CA GLY A 154 -2.80 -12.88 -2.84
C GLY A 154 -3.95 -12.07 -2.24
N THR A 155 -3.71 -11.59 -1.03
CA THR A 155 -4.59 -10.66 -0.33
C THR A 155 -4.33 -9.24 -0.82
N THR A 156 -5.38 -8.46 -1.00
CA THR A 156 -5.31 -7.00 -1.16
C THR A 156 -5.93 -6.35 0.06
N TRP A 157 -5.24 -5.37 0.64
CA TRP A 157 -5.72 -4.53 1.74
C TRP A 157 -6.07 -3.14 1.21
N LEU A 158 -7.33 -2.76 1.36
CA LEU A 158 -7.89 -1.49 0.93
C LEU A 158 -8.18 -0.61 2.14
N ALA A 159 -7.89 0.69 2.00
CA ALA A 159 -8.28 1.72 2.95
C ALA A 159 -9.47 2.49 2.36
N ASP A 160 -10.65 2.28 2.94
CA ASP A 160 -11.86 3.01 2.57
C ASP A 160 -11.97 4.27 3.44
N ALA A 161 -11.18 5.27 3.07
CA ALA A 161 -11.18 6.64 3.59
C ALA A 161 -10.40 7.56 2.63
N THR A 162 -10.79 8.83 2.55
CA THR A 162 -10.08 9.84 1.73
C THR A 162 -9.04 10.63 2.51
N ASP A 163 -9.22 10.71 3.83
CA ASP A 163 -8.43 11.56 4.71
C ASP A 163 -7.31 10.75 5.36
N TYR A 164 -6.08 11.09 5.00
CA TYR A 164 -4.88 10.45 5.52
C TYR A 164 -3.73 11.45 5.61
N LYS A 165 -2.69 11.06 6.34
CA LYS A 165 -1.41 11.78 6.37
C LYS A 165 -0.31 10.86 5.87
N LEU A 166 0.43 11.30 4.86
CA LEU A 166 1.62 10.62 4.37
C LEU A 166 2.84 11.42 4.84
N VAL A 167 3.68 10.80 5.68
CA VAL A 167 4.83 11.46 6.31
C VAL A 167 6.10 10.62 6.14
N PHE A 168 7.26 11.25 6.28
CA PHE A 168 8.56 10.58 6.33
C PHE A 168 9.23 10.92 7.65
N GLU A 169 9.29 9.94 8.56
CA GLU A 169 9.80 10.10 9.92
C GLU A 169 10.73 8.94 10.24
N GLU A 170 11.80 9.21 11.00
CA GLU A 170 12.75 8.16 11.42
C GLU A 170 13.31 7.32 10.26
N LYS A 171 13.47 7.95 9.08
CA LYS A 171 13.91 7.34 7.81
C LYS A 171 12.92 6.34 7.19
N GLU A 172 11.64 6.42 7.54
CA GLU A 172 10.60 5.54 7.01
C GLU A 172 9.35 6.32 6.58
N PRO A 173 8.73 6.00 5.42
CA PRO A 173 7.43 6.53 5.07
C PRO A 173 6.34 5.93 5.95
N ARG A 174 5.36 6.73 6.36
CA ARG A 174 4.20 6.30 7.16
C ARG A 174 2.92 6.85 6.55
N LEU A 175 1.92 5.97 6.39
CA LEU A 175 0.57 6.36 6.00
C LEU A 175 -0.34 6.24 7.22
N ILE A 176 -0.87 7.37 7.69
CA ILE A 176 -1.60 7.49 8.95
C ILE A 176 -3.07 7.77 8.64
N TYR A 177 -3.95 7.01 9.29
CA TYR A 177 -5.40 7.26 9.30
C TYR A 177 -5.89 7.48 10.72
N ASP A 178 -6.58 8.59 10.92
CA ASP A 178 -7.28 8.88 12.17
C ASP A 178 -8.60 8.06 12.25
N GLU A 179 -9.23 7.76 11.10
CA GLU A 179 -10.40 6.88 10.97
C GLU A 179 -10.48 6.29 9.54
N LEU A 180 -10.77 4.99 9.42
CA LEU A 180 -11.08 4.32 8.15
C LEU A 180 -11.85 3.00 8.34
N ASN A 181 -12.44 2.48 7.26
CA ASN A 181 -12.71 1.05 7.15
C ASN A 181 -11.51 0.35 6.48
N LEU A 182 -10.94 -0.66 7.15
CA LEU A 182 -9.85 -1.45 6.60
C LEU A 182 -10.42 -2.76 6.05
N ILE A 183 -10.23 -2.99 4.75
CA ILE A 183 -10.87 -4.08 4.02
C ILE A 183 -9.80 -5.00 3.45
N ALA A 184 -9.81 -6.27 3.84
CA ALA A 184 -8.99 -7.30 3.23
C ALA A 184 -9.84 -8.09 2.22
N THR A 185 -9.35 -8.28 1.00
CA THR A 185 -10.05 -9.05 -0.02
C THR A 185 -9.15 -10.13 -0.62
N ARG A 186 -9.72 -11.31 -0.87
CA ARG A 186 -9.07 -12.38 -1.63
C ARG A 186 -10.10 -13.28 -2.29
N LYS A 187 -10.14 -13.27 -3.63
CA LYS A 187 -11.18 -13.96 -4.43
C LYS A 187 -12.58 -13.50 -3.99
N GLU A 188 -13.40 -14.40 -3.44
CA GLU A 188 -14.78 -14.15 -3.00
C GLU A 188 -14.88 -13.84 -1.50
N ASP A 189 -13.78 -13.96 -0.75
CA ASP A 189 -13.74 -13.75 0.70
C ASP A 189 -13.27 -12.32 1.03
N SER A 190 -13.86 -11.75 2.07
CA SER A 190 -13.49 -10.43 2.57
C SER A 190 -13.56 -10.33 4.09
N ILE A 191 -12.63 -9.58 4.64
CA ILE A 191 -12.64 -9.13 6.03
C ILE A 191 -12.83 -7.62 6.02
N VAL A 192 -13.68 -7.12 6.90
CA VAL A 192 -13.90 -5.69 7.08
C VAL A 192 -13.71 -5.37 8.56
N ILE A 193 -12.74 -4.51 8.86
CA ILE A 193 -12.60 -3.87 10.17
C ILE A 193 -13.16 -2.45 10.03
N LYS A 194 -14.36 -2.23 10.56
CA LYS A 194 -15.09 -0.97 10.45
C LYS A 194 -14.55 0.05 11.47
N ASN A 195 -14.47 1.33 11.10
CA ASN A 195 -14.13 2.45 12.00
C ASN A 195 -12.88 2.22 12.86
N THR A 196 -11.80 1.75 12.24
CA THR A 196 -10.50 1.61 12.90
C THR A 196 -9.63 2.84 12.65
N SER A 197 -8.50 2.91 13.32
CA SER A 197 -7.46 3.93 13.14
C SER A 197 -6.11 3.23 13.11
N GLY A 198 -5.08 3.85 12.52
CA GLY A 198 -3.77 3.23 12.54
C GLY A 198 -2.74 3.82 11.60
N VAL A 199 -1.59 3.16 11.58
CA VAL A 199 -0.44 3.53 10.76
C VAL A 199 0.00 2.34 9.93
N PHE A 200 0.08 2.54 8.62
CA PHE A 200 0.71 1.61 7.70
C PHE A 200 2.18 2.00 7.50
N TYR A 201 3.05 1.00 7.59
CA TYR A 201 4.49 1.07 7.38
C TYR A 201 4.82 0.35 6.05
N PRO A 202 4.95 1.06 4.91
CA PRO A 202 5.10 0.44 3.60
C PRO A 202 6.36 -0.43 3.45
N PHE A 203 7.44 -0.12 4.17
CA PHE A 203 8.68 -0.91 4.11
C PHE A 203 8.56 -2.21 4.88
N GLU A 204 7.96 -2.16 6.07
CA GLU A 204 7.69 -3.36 6.88
C GLU A 204 6.52 -4.17 6.33
N GLN A 205 5.63 -3.54 5.56
CA GLN A 205 4.33 -4.09 5.14
C GLN A 205 3.49 -4.52 6.34
N ILE A 206 3.45 -3.61 7.32
CA ILE A 206 2.76 -3.79 8.60
C ILE A 206 1.74 -2.67 8.76
N TRP A 207 0.51 -3.05 9.11
CA TRP A 207 -0.52 -2.15 9.62
C TRP A 207 -0.59 -2.29 11.14
N ARG A 208 -0.35 -1.19 11.87
CA ARG A 208 -0.55 -1.11 13.32
C ARG A 208 -1.87 -0.37 13.57
N GLY A 209 -2.89 -1.14 13.92
CA GLY A 209 -4.26 -0.66 14.08
C GLY A 209 -4.68 -0.54 15.54
N LYS A 210 -5.70 0.27 15.78
CA LYS A 210 -6.34 0.41 17.08
C LYS A 210 -7.83 0.65 16.90
N GLY A 211 -8.62 -0.06 17.69
CA GLY A 211 -10.06 0.08 17.67
C GLY A 211 -10.70 -0.67 16.51
N GLY A 212 -11.92 -0.26 16.18
CA GLY A 212 -12.70 -0.83 15.10
C GLY A 212 -13.55 -2.01 15.52
N VAL A 213 -14.47 -2.36 14.62
CA VAL A 213 -15.52 -3.36 14.85
C VAL A 213 -15.52 -4.37 13.70
N VAL A 214 -15.60 -5.65 14.07
CA VAL A 214 -15.77 -6.78 13.15
C VAL A 214 -17.07 -7.49 13.44
N THR A 215 -17.77 -7.93 12.40
CA THR A 215 -19.08 -8.59 12.53
C THR A 215 -19.06 -9.98 11.90
N TRP A 216 -20.00 -10.82 12.31
CA TRP A 216 -20.24 -12.15 11.71
C TRP A 216 -21.30 -12.14 10.60
N GLU A 217 -21.68 -10.95 10.11
CA GLU A 217 -22.72 -10.77 9.07
C GLU A 217 -22.42 -11.61 7.81
N ARG A 218 -21.14 -11.75 7.44
CA ARG A 218 -20.71 -12.56 6.29
C ARG A 218 -21.00 -14.07 6.44
N PHE A 219 -21.35 -14.52 7.64
CA PHE A 219 -21.81 -15.87 7.94
C PHE A 219 -23.29 -15.94 8.37
N GLY A 220 -24.04 -14.85 8.17
CA GLY A 220 -25.48 -14.80 8.42
C GLY A 220 -25.88 -14.58 9.88
N LEU A 221 -24.96 -14.21 10.78
CA LEU A 221 -25.33 -13.76 12.12
C LEU A 221 -25.80 -12.31 12.12
N ASP A 222 -26.61 -11.96 13.10
CA ASP A 222 -27.12 -10.61 13.31
C ASP A 222 -25.97 -9.60 13.52
N PRO A 223 -26.06 -8.36 13.02
CA PRO A 223 -25.03 -7.33 13.24
C PRO A 223 -24.73 -7.03 14.71
N GLU A 224 -25.66 -7.30 15.63
CA GLU A 224 -25.42 -7.21 17.07
C GLU A 224 -24.35 -8.21 17.56
N VAL A 225 -24.07 -9.27 16.78
CA VAL A 225 -22.96 -10.20 17.00
C VAL A 225 -21.68 -9.64 16.39
N HIS A 226 -20.89 -8.96 17.23
CA HIS A 226 -19.69 -8.27 16.81
C HIS A 226 -18.60 -8.30 17.87
N ALA A 227 -17.36 -7.99 17.47
CA ALA A 227 -16.26 -7.76 18.38
C ALA A 227 -15.69 -6.35 18.20
N GLU A 228 -15.51 -5.63 19.31
CA GLU A 228 -14.70 -4.42 19.37
C GLU A 228 -13.23 -4.83 19.56
N LEU A 229 -12.33 -4.26 18.76
CA LEU A 229 -10.91 -4.61 18.78
C LEU A 229 -10.10 -3.59 19.60
N GLY A 230 -9.11 -4.06 20.33
CA GLY A 230 -8.08 -3.24 20.96
C GLY A 230 -7.00 -2.79 19.97
N ALA A 231 -5.75 -2.78 20.41
CA ALA A 231 -4.60 -2.59 19.51
C ALA A 231 -4.23 -3.93 18.84
N TYR A 232 -3.83 -3.86 17.57
CA TYR A 232 -3.46 -5.04 16.80
C TYR A 232 -2.44 -4.71 15.72
N GLU A 233 -1.75 -5.74 15.24
CA GLU A 233 -0.80 -5.64 14.15
C GLU A 233 -1.18 -6.63 13.05
N ILE A 234 -1.12 -6.18 11.80
CA ILE A 234 -1.37 -6.98 10.62
C ILE A 234 -0.14 -6.91 9.73
N GLU A 235 0.55 -8.02 9.56
CA GLU A 235 1.48 -8.21 8.46
C GLU A 235 0.65 -8.41 7.18
N THR A 236 0.60 -7.42 6.29
CA THR A 236 -0.37 -7.39 5.18
C THR A 236 -0.17 -8.52 4.16
N LYS A 237 1.05 -9.07 4.11
CA LYS A 237 1.40 -10.28 3.34
C LYS A 237 0.83 -11.57 3.90
N LYS A 238 0.48 -11.61 5.19
CA LYS A 238 -0.15 -12.76 5.84
C LYS A 238 -1.66 -12.66 5.71
N SER A 239 -2.31 -13.82 5.78
CA SER A 239 -3.78 -13.91 5.66
C SER A 239 -4.49 -13.97 7.01
N LEU A 240 -3.77 -13.99 8.12
CA LEU A 240 -4.26 -14.10 9.50
C LEU A 240 -3.81 -12.86 10.28
N TYR A 241 -4.70 -12.32 11.10
CA TYR A 241 -4.35 -11.38 12.15
C TYR A 241 -5.00 -11.77 13.47
N GLU A 242 -4.39 -11.33 14.56
CA GLU A 242 -4.81 -11.63 15.94
C GLU A 242 -4.88 -10.34 16.75
N VAL A 243 -5.82 -10.30 17.69
CA VAL A 243 -6.06 -9.20 18.60
C VAL A 243 -6.11 -9.79 20.01
N GLN A 244 -5.18 -9.39 20.87
CA GLN A 244 -5.05 -9.95 22.22
C GLN A 244 -6.10 -9.41 23.20
N GLU A 245 -6.65 -8.22 22.90
CA GLU A 245 -7.66 -7.55 23.70
C GLU A 245 -8.84 -7.20 22.79
N ALA A 246 -9.91 -7.97 22.89
CA ALA A 246 -11.16 -7.74 22.17
C ALA A 246 -12.35 -7.88 23.12
N LYS A 247 -13.47 -7.24 22.77
CA LYS A 247 -14.74 -7.35 23.49
C LYS A 247 -15.80 -7.93 22.56
N MET A 248 -16.29 -9.12 22.87
CA MET A 248 -17.35 -9.79 22.13
C MET A 248 -18.71 -9.35 22.65
N HIS A 249 -19.58 -8.96 21.73
CA HIS A 249 -20.99 -8.71 21.95
C HIS A 249 -21.79 -9.83 21.30
N TYR A 250 -22.56 -10.57 22.10
CA TYR A 250 -23.43 -11.62 21.61
C TYR A 250 -24.70 -11.66 22.49
N PRO A 251 -25.73 -10.86 22.15
CA PRO A 251 -26.91 -10.68 23.00
C PRO A 251 -27.62 -11.98 23.39
N LEU A 252 -27.65 -12.96 22.47
CA LEU A 252 -28.23 -14.28 22.73
C LEU A 252 -27.60 -14.98 23.95
N PHE A 253 -26.28 -14.87 24.14
CA PHE A 253 -25.55 -15.55 25.21
C PHE A 253 -25.31 -14.66 26.43
N PHE A 254 -25.09 -13.35 26.22
CA PHE A 254 -24.58 -12.43 27.26
C PHE A 254 -25.49 -11.22 27.52
N GLY A 255 -26.60 -11.08 26.79
CA GLY A 255 -27.40 -9.85 26.80
C GLY A 255 -26.54 -8.64 26.43
N ASN A 256 -26.66 -7.55 27.19
CA ASN A 256 -25.92 -6.31 26.91
C ASN A 256 -24.49 -6.30 27.47
N LYS A 257 -24.01 -7.39 28.07
CA LYS A 257 -22.67 -7.45 28.67
C LYS A 257 -21.64 -7.92 27.64
N PRO A 258 -20.60 -7.11 27.33
CA PRO A 258 -19.49 -7.58 26.53
C PRO A 258 -18.64 -8.60 27.30
N VAL A 259 -18.04 -9.53 26.57
CA VAL A 259 -17.07 -10.51 27.09
C VAL A 259 -15.67 -10.15 26.60
N GLU A 260 -14.73 -9.98 27.51
CA GLU A 260 -13.32 -9.75 27.16
C GLU A 260 -12.65 -11.05 26.71
N GLY A 261 -11.77 -10.94 25.72
CA GLY A 261 -11.07 -12.10 25.18
C GLY A 261 -10.09 -11.76 24.08
N LYS A 262 -9.72 -12.80 23.33
CA LYS A 262 -8.86 -12.71 22.15
C LYS A 262 -9.69 -12.93 20.90
N PHE A 263 -9.34 -12.23 19.84
CA PHE A 263 -9.97 -12.36 18.54
C PHE A 263 -8.93 -12.72 17.48
N ALA A 264 -9.32 -13.52 16.49
CA ALA A 264 -8.49 -13.80 15.33
C ALA A 264 -9.36 -13.95 14.08
N ASP A 265 -8.90 -13.43 12.95
CA ASP A 265 -9.59 -13.61 11.68
C ASP A 265 -8.60 -13.92 10.56
N LYS A 266 -9.06 -14.70 9.59
CA LYS A 266 -8.23 -15.23 8.53
C LYS A 266 -8.97 -15.24 7.19
N LEU A 267 -8.34 -14.68 6.17
CA LEU A 267 -8.78 -14.87 4.78
C LEU A 267 -8.45 -16.29 4.33
N VAL A 268 -9.47 -17.04 3.90
CA VAL A 268 -9.32 -18.44 3.48
C VAL A 268 -9.51 -18.55 1.96
N SER A 269 -8.50 -19.01 1.23
CA SER A 269 -8.74 -19.47 -0.16
C SER A 269 -9.32 -20.88 -0.12
N GLN A 270 -10.65 -20.98 -0.10
CA GLN A 270 -11.44 -22.18 -0.39
C GLN A 270 -10.92 -23.50 0.26
N ASN A 271 -11.44 -23.76 1.45
CA ASN A 271 -12.04 -25.05 1.84
C ASN A 271 -12.81 -24.81 3.14
N LEU A 272 -14.08 -24.42 3.02
CA LEU A 272 -15.03 -24.31 4.15
C LEU A 272 -15.13 -25.63 4.94
N ALA A 273 -14.69 -26.75 4.34
CA ALA A 273 -14.76 -28.08 4.94
C ALA A 273 -13.53 -28.47 5.80
N THR A 274 -12.38 -27.78 5.71
CA THR A 274 -11.14 -28.23 6.41
C THR A 274 -10.25 -27.12 6.97
N GLY A 275 -10.49 -25.86 6.64
CA GLY A 275 -9.84 -24.73 7.34
C GLY A 275 -10.59 -24.45 8.64
N GLY A 276 -9.93 -24.60 9.79
CA GLY A 276 -10.52 -24.29 11.11
C GLY A 276 -11.32 -22.98 11.05
N SER A 277 -12.54 -22.99 11.59
CA SER A 277 -13.53 -21.96 11.32
C SER A 277 -13.08 -20.59 11.85
N TYR A 278 -13.02 -19.61 10.95
CA TYR A 278 -12.75 -18.20 11.24
C TYR A 278 -13.98 -17.36 10.88
N PRO A 279 -14.18 -16.20 11.52
CA PRO A 279 -13.37 -15.63 12.60
C PRO A 279 -13.50 -16.41 13.90
N ARG A 280 -12.60 -16.12 14.85
CA ARG A 280 -12.50 -16.78 16.14
C ARG A 280 -12.53 -15.77 17.28
N PHE A 281 -13.23 -16.11 18.33
CA PHE A 281 -13.17 -15.42 19.61
C PHE A 281 -13.00 -16.43 20.74
N GLU A 282 -12.13 -16.13 21.70
CA GLU A 282 -11.93 -16.91 22.92
C GLU A 282 -11.98 -15.98 24.13
N SER A 283 -12.86 -16.27 25.08
CA SER A 283 -12.98 -15.47 26.30
C SER A 283 -11.73 -15.58 27.17
N LYS A 284 -11.38 -14.48 27.84
CA LYS A 284 -10.30 -14.45 28.82
C LYS A 284 -10.67 -15.19 30.11
N GLU A 285 -11.92 -15.07 30.53
CA GLU A 285 -12.42 -15.77 31.71
C GLU A 285 -12.86 -17.20 31.35
N GLU A 286 -12.53 -18.16 32.22
CA GLU A 286 -12.90 -19.57 32.07
C GLU A 286 -14.27 -19.91 32.70
N LEU A 287 -14.92 -18.94 33.35
CA LEU A 287 -16.19 -19.14 34.07
C LEU A 287 -17.15 -17.97 33.83
N ILE A 288 -17.73 -17.92 32.62
CA ILE A 288 -18.72 -16.91 32.24
C ILE A 288 -20.11 -17.55 32.25
N GLU A 289 -21.12 -16.81 32.70
CA GLU A 289 -22.51 -17.22 32.58
C GLU A 289 -22.96 -17.13 31.10
N ILE A 290 -23.07 -18.28 30.45
CA ILE A 290 -23.55 -18.44 29.08
C ILE A 290 -25.01 -18.88 29.15
N ARG A 291 -25.92 -18.04 28.65
CA ARG A 291 -27.37 -18.32 28.65
C ARG A 291 -27.82 -18.99 27.36
N ASN A 292 -29.02 -19.56 27.33
CA ASN A 292 -29.66 -20.02 26.10
C ASN A 292 -28.87 -21.08 25.31
N ILE A 293 -28.12 -21.95 26.01
CA ILE A 293 -27.48 -23.13 25.38
C ILE A 293 -28.46 -24.29 25.14
N GLY A 294 -29.69 -24.14 25.64
CA GLY A 294 -30.86 -25.02 25.50
C GLY A 294 -32.05 -24.35 26.20
N GLU A 295 -33.27 -24.87 26.04
CA GLU A 295 -34.48 -24.30 26.66
C GLU A 295 -34.31 -24.18 28.19
N GLY A 296 -34.13 -22.96 28.69
CA GLY A 296 -33.95 -22.66 30.11
C GLY A 296 -32.61 -23.08 30.73
N ILE A 297 -31.62 -23.51 29.92
CA ILE A 297 -30.32 -23.98 30.42
C ILE A 297 -29.27 -22.87 30.29
N GLY A 298 -28.59 -22.58 31.41
CA GLY A 298 -27.39 -21.77 31.46
C GLY A 298 -26.17 -22.61 31.86
N LEU A 299 -25.00 -22.28 31.33
CA LEU A 299 -23.72 -22.92 31.63
C LEU A 299 -22.74 -21.89 32.19
N LYS A 300 -21.88 -22.32 33.12
CA LYS A 300 -20.70 -21.55 33.51
C LYS A 300 -19.46 -22.22 32.94
N ALA A 301 -18.87 -21.59 31.93
CA ALA A 301 -17.68 -22.07 31.24
C ALA A 301 -17.00 -20.90 30.52
N GLY A 302 -15.78 -21.11 30.05
CA GLY A 302 -15.14 -20.27 29.05
C GLY A 302 -15.88 -20.39 27.73
N PHE A 303 -15.90 -19.32 26.96
CA PHE A 303 -16.63 -19.21 25.71
C PHE A 303 -15.67 -19.12 24.53
N ARG A 304 -15.90 -19.97 23.52
CA ARG A 304 -15.24 -19.91 22.22
C ARG A 304 -16.28 -19.83 21.13
N LEU A 305 -16.04 -18.97 20.15
CA LEU A 305 -16.79 -18.92 18.90
C LEU A 305 -15.80 -19.17 17.77
N GLU A 306 -15.97 -20.25 17.02
CA GLU A 306 -15.17 -20.53 15.82
C GLU A 306 -16.07 -20.59 14.59
N GLY A 307 -15.97 -19.61 13.69
CA GLY A 307 -16.99 -19.36 12.67
C GLY A 307 -18.32 -19.06 13.35
N THR A 308 -19.34 -19.89 13.10
CA THR A 308 -20.65 -19.76 13.75
C THR A 308 -20.88 -20.77 14.87
N THR A 309 -19.90 -21.63 15.16
CA THR A 309 -20.03 -22.69 16.17
C THR A 309 -19.53 -22.22 17.53
N VAL A 310 -20.37 -22.38 18.54
CA VAL A 310 -20.06 -22.05 19.93
C VAL A 310 -19.51 -23.28 20.66
N TYR A 311 -18.43 -23.09 21.40
CA TYR A 311 -17.82 -24.10 22.27
C TYR A 311 -17.70 -23.56 23.69
N GLY A 312 -17.93 -24.43 24.67
CA GLY A 312 -17.58 -24.19 26.07
C GLY A 312 -16.23 -24.82 26.40
N PHE A 313 -15.42 -24.18 27.23
CA PHE A 313 -14.18 -24.76 27.76
C PHE A 313 -14.01 -24.47 29.25
N GLY A 314 -13.16 -25.24 29.92
CA GLY A 314 -12.85 -25.05 31.34
C GLY A 314 -12.20 -26.30 31.91
N ASN A 315 -11.34 -26.12 32.91
CA ASN A 315 -10.85 -27.24 33.71
C ASN A 315 -11.93 -27.57 34.76
N GLY A 316 -12.46 -28.79 34.70
CA GLY A 316 -13.44 -29.30 35.65
C GLY A 316 -12.89 -29.46 37.06
#